data_AF-A0AAV0UXZ1-F1
#
_entry.id   AF-A0AAV0UXZ1-F1
#
_cell.length_a   1.000
_cell.length_b   1.000
_cell.length_c   1.000
_cell.angle_alpha   90.00
_cell.angle_beta   90.00
_cell.angle_gamma   90.00
#
_symmetry.space_group_name_H-M   'P 1'
#
loop_
_entity.id
_entity.type
_entity.pdbx_description
1 polymer ?
#
loop_
_entity_poly.entity_id
_entity_poly.type
_entity_poly.pdbx_seq_one_letter_code
_entity_poly.pdbx_strand_id
1 'polypeptide(L)'
;MTIESHVFAAALGALVPSLVLLVLLEKQWARELPPQCSGVLDRVLWLLPDAIFPHLECLGVSGRALYLDYYLFDLLLFPVIYATALRGLLRRSWPDRLLIAYLPGVAALCDVVENVSILQLLRRFPQRCETLENVVSVVARAKWIVVLSANVFVLLGAVKVGMQTAVTRSRAKKKE
;
A
#
# COMPACT_ATOMS: atom_id res chain seq x y z
N MET A 1 -1.59 1.29 -29.64
CA MET A 1 -1.72 1.30 -28.15
C MET A 1 -0.78 0.22 -27.62
N THR A 2 0.11 0.51 -26.68
CA THR A 2 1.09 -0.48 -26.20
C THR A 2 0.52 -1.32 -25.05
N ILE A 3 0.99 -2.56 -24.89
CA ILE A 3 0.60 -3.46 -23.77
C ILE A 3 0.77 -2.75 -22.41
N GLU A 4 1.85 -2.00 -22.24
CA GLU A 4 2.10 -1.21 -21.03
C GLU A 4 0.98 -0.21 -20.69
N SER A 5 0.32 0.36 -21.70
CA SER A 5 -0.78 1.30 -21.51
C SER A 5 -2.05 0.60 -21.05
N HIS A 6 -2.32 -0.61 -21.56
CA HIS A 6 -3.44 -1.44 -21.11
C HIS A 6 -3.23 -1.92 -19.68
N VAL A 7 -2.02 -2.39 -19.33
CA VAL A 7 -1.68 -2.83 -17.97
C VAL A 7 -1.81 -1.68 -16.98
N PHE A 8 -1.31 -0.49 -17.32
CA PHE A 8 -1.48 0.70 -16.49
C PHE A 8 -2.96 1.06 -16.29
N ALA A 9 -3.75 1.11 -17.37
CA ALA A 9 -5.16 1.47 -17.29
C ALA A 9 -5.95 0.46 -16.44
N ALA A 10 -5.68 -0.84 -16.61
CA ALA A 10 -6.28 -1.89 -15.81
C ALA A 10 -5.93 -1.75 -14.32
N ALA A 11 -4.65 -1.55 -13.99
CA ALA A 11 -4.21 -1.37 -12.60
C ALA A 11 -4.81 -0.10 -11.97
N LEU A 12 -4.86 1.01 -12.71
CA LEU A 12 -5.48 2.25 -12.24
C LEU A 12 -6.99 2.07 -11.99
N GLY A 13 -7.68 1.40 -12.90
CA GLY A 13 -9.11 1.07 -12.75
C GLY A 13 -9.39 0.10 -11.60
N ALA A 14 -8.46 -0.82 -11.33
CA ALA A 14 -8.57 -1.78 -10.23
C ALA A 14 -8.27 -1.18 -8.85
N LEU A 15 -7.58 -0.02 -8.77
CA LEU A 15 -7.15 0.57 -7.51
C LEU A 15 -8.32 0.87 -6.56
N VAL A 16 -9.37 1.53 -7.05
CA VAL A 16 -10.53 1.91 -6.22
C VAL A 16 -11.31 0.67 -5.74
N PRO A 17 -11.72 -0.28 -6.61
CA PRO A 17 -12.35 -1.52 -6.16
C PRO A 17 -11.50 -2.29 -5.13
N SER A 18 -10.18 -2.32 -5.32
CA SER A 18 -9.25 -3.00 -4.39
C SER A 18 -9.24 -2.33 -3.02
N LEU A 19 -9.16 -1.00 -2.97
CA LEU A 19 -9.23 -0.24 -1.73
C LEU A 19 -10.59 -0.43 -1.03
N VAL A 20 -11.68 -0.43 -1.79
CA VAL A 20 -13.03 -0.70 -1.27
C VAL A 20 -13.09 -2.10 -0.67
N LEU A 21 -12.57 -3.11 -1.35
CA LEU A 21 -12.52 -4.48 -0.82
C LEU A 21 -11.77 -4.55 0.51
N LEU A 22 -10.58 -3.96 0.60
CA LEU A 22 -9.81 -3.93 1.86
C LEU A 22 -10.57 -3.24 3.00
N VAL A 23 -11.21 -2.10 2.72
CA VAL A 23 -12.03 -1.39 3.71
C VAL A 23 -13.24 -2.21 4.15
N LEU A 24 -13.85 -2.98 3.24
CA LEU A 24 -14.97 -3.87 3.58
C LEU A 24 -14.52 -5.04 4.46
N LEU A 25 -13.37 -5.64 4.16
CA LEU A 25 -12.77 -6.69 5.00
C LEU A 25 -12.48 -6.18 6.42
N GLU A 26 -11.92 -4.98 6.55
CA GLU A 26 -11.68 -4.38 7.87
C GLU A 26 -12.96 -4.00 8.61
N LYS A 27 -13.97 -3.53 7.89
CA LYS A 27 -15.30 -3.30 8.50
C LYS A 27 -15.92 -4.59 9.01
N GLN A 28 -15.65 -5.73 8.38
CA GLN A 28 -16.07 -7.02 8.90
C GLN A 28 -15.34 -7.33 10.21
N TRP A 29 -14.02 -7.12 10.28
CA TRP A 29 -13.25 -7.33 11.51
C TRP A 29 -13.73 -6.47 12.67
N ALA A 30 -14.01 -5.19 12.41
CA ALA A 30 -14.50 -4.27 13.43
C ALA A 30 -15.90 -4.64 13.99
N ARG A 31 -16.65 -5.52 13.29
CA ARG A 31 -17.92 -6.07 13.80
C ARG A 31 -17.72 -7.31 14.65
N GLU A 32 -16.72 -8.12 14.32
CA GLU A 32 -16.46 -9.42 14.96
C GLU A 32 -15.51 -9.31 16.16
N LEU A 33 -14.71 -8.25 16.24
CA LEU A 33 -13.67 -8.07 17.25
C LEU A 33 -13.89 -6.80 18.09
N PRO A 34 -13.41 -6.78 19.35
CA PRO A 34 -13.39 -5.57 20.16
C PRO A 34 -12.65 -4.42 19.44
N PRO A 35 -13.09 -3.15 19.54
CA PRO A 35 -12.48 -2.02 18.84
C PRO A 35 -10.98 -1.85 19.08
N GLN A 36 -10.49 -2.22 20.27
CA GLN A 36 -9.08 -2.17 20.63
C GLN A 36 -8.23 -3.28 19.97
N CYS A 37 -8.86 -4.34 19.47
CA CYS A 37 -8.19 -5.48 18.83
C CYS A 37 -8.38 -5.51 17.31
N SER A 38 -9.29 -4.72 16.73
CA SER A 38 -9.72 -4.85 15.33
C SER A 38 -8.83 -4.13 14.29
N GLY A 39 -7.64 -3.70 14.69
CA GLY A 39 -6.67 -3.06 13.79
C GLY A 39 -5.91 -4.06 12.91
N VAL A 40 -5.47 -3.61 11.73
CA VAL A 40 -4.54 -4.36 10.87
C VAL A 40 -3.14 -3.76 11.04
N LEU A 41 -2.15 -4.58 11.37
CA LEU A 41 -0.78 -4.15 11.68
C LEU A 41 -0.10 -3.41 10.52
N ASP A 42 -0.31 -3.85 9.28
CA ASP A 42 0.29 -3.26 8.08
C ASP A 42 -0.22 -1.84 7.75
N ARG A 43 -1.33 -1.43 8.37
CA ARG A 43 -1.89 -0.07 8.32
C ARG A 43 -1.33 0.86 9.38
N VAL A 44 -0.62 0.33 10.38
CA VAL A 44 -0.03 1.13 11.45
C VAL A 44 1.21 1.84 10.92
N LEU A 45 1.10 3.15 10.69
CA LEU A 45 2.15 3.97 10.07
C LEU A 45 3.50 3.89 10.79
N TRP A 46 3.47 3.75 12.12
CA TRP A 46 4.66 3.70 12.97
C TRP A 46 4.63 2.50 13.91
N LEU A 47 4.51 1.30 13.33
CA LEU A 47 4.41 0.06 14.09
C LEU A 47 5.66 -0.19 14.95
N LEU A 48 5.48 -0.26 16.26
CA LEU A 48 6.51 -0.64 17.21
C LEU A 48 6.52 -2.16 17.42
N PRO A 49 7.69 -2.79 17.59
CA PRO A 49 7.80 -4.25 17.66
C PRO A 49 7.10 -4.84 18.89
N ASP A 50 7.18 -4.16 20.04
CA ASP A 50 6.57 -4.55 21.31
C ASP A 50 5.03 -4.46 21.29
N ALA A 51 4.44 -3.73 20.35
CA ALA A 51 2.99 -3.66 20.16
C ALA A 51 2.43 -4.88 19.39
N ILE A 52 3.27 -5.64 18.68
CA ILE A 52 2.83 -6.71 17.77
C ILE A 52 2.27 -7.90 18.55
N PHE A 53 3.04 -8.45 19.49
CA PHE A 53 2.60 -9.64 20.23
C PHE A 53 1.32 -9.40 21.05
N PRO A 54 1.20 -8.30 21.85
CA PRO A 54 -0.04 -8.00 22.56
C PRO A 54 -1.24 -7.82 21.62
N HIS A 55 -1.02 -7.27 20.42
CA HIS A 55 -2.08 -7.16 19.42
C HIS A 55 -2.51 -8.55 18.90
N LEU A 56 -1.56 -9.44 18.57
CA LEU A 56 -1.87 -10.81 18.13
C LEU A 56 -2.57 -11.64 19.21
N GLU A 57 -2.28 -11.36 20.48
CA GLU A 57 -2.98 -11.92 21.63
C GLU A 57 -4.42 -11.38 21.73
N CYS A 58 -4.60 -10.05 21.62
CA CYS A 58 -5.89 -9.35 21.64
C CYS A 58 -6.85 -9.89 20.57
N LEU A 59 -6.34 -10.18 19.36
CA LEU A 59 -7.12 -10.77 18.26
C LEU A 59 -7.79 -12.10 18.63
N GLY A 60 -7.21 -12.87 19.55
CA GLY A 60 -7.68 -14.21 19.85
C GLY A 60 -7.64 -15.15 18.63
N VAL A 61 -8.30 -16.30 18.74
CA VAL A 61 -8.29 -17.31 17.68
C VAL A 61 -9.07 -16.84 16.45
N SER A 62 -10.25 -16.26 16.65
CA SER A 62 -11.12 -15.76 15.57
C SER A 62 -10.47 -14.61 14.81
N GLY A 63 -9.91 -13.62 15.50
CA GLY A 63 -9.27 -12.49 14.85
C GLY A 63 -8.04 -12.88 14.04
N ARG A 64 -7.24 -13.84 14.53
CA ARG A 64 -6.11 -14.38 13.76
C ARG A 64 -6.56 -15.15 12.51
N ALA A 65 -7.69 -15.86 12.55
CA ALA A 65 -8.24 -16.52 11.36
C ALA A 65 -8.70 -15.50 10.30
N LEU A 66 -9.44 -14.47 10.72
CA LEU A 66 -9.81 -13.34 9.85
C LEU A 66 -8.57 -12.62 9.27
N TYR A 67 -7.49 -12.54 10.05
CA TYR A 67 -6.18 -12.04 9.60
C TYR A 67 -5.62 -12.83 8.42
N LEU A 68 -5.69 -14.16 8.47
CA LEU A 68 -5.24 -15.01 7.37
C LEU A 68 -6.07 -14.78 6.10
N ASP A 69 -7.39 -14.61 6.24
CA ASP A 69 -8.29 -14.36 5.09
C ASP A 69 -8.01 -13.02 4.41
N TYR A 70 -7.72 -11.97 5.18
CA TYR A 70 -7.33 -10.65 4.65
C TYR A 70 -6.09 -10.75 3.75
N TYR A 71 -5.08 -11.52 4.17
CA TYR A 71 -3.86 -11.69 3.41
C TYR A 71 -4.02 -12.49 2.11
N LEU A 72 -5.16 -13.16 1.87
CA LEU A 72 -5.40 -13.78 0.57
C LEU A 72 -5.38 -12.74 -0.58
N PHE A 73 -5.87 -11.53 -0.29
CA PHE A 73 -5.87 -10.42 -1.24
C PHE A 73 -4.68 -9.48 -1.04
N ASP A 74 -4.43 -9.09 0.21
CA ASP A 74 -3.48 -8.04 0.54
C ASP A 74 -2.01 -8.47 0.37
N LEU A 75 -1.69 -9.76 0.48
CA LEU A 75 -0.30 -10.25 0.44
C LEU A 75 0.43 -9.91 -0.87
N LEU A 76 -0.24 -9.99 -2.02
CA LEU A 76 0.41 -9.87 -3.32
C LEU A 76 -0.40 -9.07 -4.33
N LEU A 77 -1.70 -9.33 -4.42
CA LEU A 77 -2.52 -8.76 -5.48
C LEU A 77 -2.65 -7.24 -5.32
N PHE A 78 -2.93 -6.77 -4.11
CA PHE A 78 -3.01 -5.34 -3.84
C PHE A 78 -1.68 -4.59 -4.07
N PRO A 79 -0.52 -5.07 -3.57
CA PRO A 79 0.79 -4.54 -3.89
C PRO A 79 1.08 -4.37 -5.37
N VAL A 80 0.77 -5.39 -6.17
CA VAL A 80 0.98 -5.35 -7.61
C VAL A 80 0.08 -4.31 -8.27
N ILE A 81 -1.19 -4.23 -7.88
CA ILE A 81 -2.15 -3.26 -8.41
C ILE A 81 -1.69 -1.84 -8.13
N TYR A 82 -1.43 -1.50 -6.86
CA TYR A 82 -1.08 -0.11 -6.52
C TYR A 82 0.29 0.26 -7.09
N ALA A 83 1.28 -0.63 -7.05
CA ALA A 83 2.61 -0.33 -7.58
C ALA A 83 2.58 -0.06 -9.09
N THR A 84 1.81 -0.86 -9.83
CA THR A 84 1.65 -0.71 -11.28
C THR A 84 0.93 0.59 -11.63
N ALA A 85 -0.16 0.91 -10.92
CA ALA A 85 -0.90 2.15 -11.10
C ALA A 85 -0.01 3.38 -10.81
N LEU A 86 0.62 3.43 -9.64
CA LEU A 86 1.46 4.55 -9.23
C LEU A 86 2.71 4.70 -10.13
N ARG A 87 3.36 3.60 -10.51
CA ARG A 87 4.49 3.63 -11.45
C ARG A 87 4.08 4.22 -12.79
N GLY A 88 2.91 3.83 -13.31
CA GLY A 88 2.40 4.37 -14.56
C GLY A 88 2.06 5.86 -14.50
N LEU A 89 1.58 6.36 -13.36
CA LEU A 89 1.39 7.79 -13.11
C LEU A 89 2.74 8.52 -13.07
N LEU A 90 3.71 8.01 -12.29
CA LEU A 90 5.03 8.63 -12.13
C LEU A 90 5.83 8.65 -13.43
N ARG A 91 5.79 7.59 -14.25
CA ARG A 91 6.44 7.57 -15.58
C ARG A 91 5.91 8.63 -16.52
N ARG A 92 4.62 8.96 -16.43
CA ARG A 92 3.97 9.98 -17.28
C ARG A 92 4.23 11.39 -16.79
N SER A 93 4.23 11.61 -15.47
CA SER A 93 4.49 12.94 -14.87
C SER A 93 5.98 13.32 -14.85
N TRP A 94 6.86 12.31 -14.78
CA TRP A 94 8.31 12.45 -14.63
C TRP A 94 9.09 11.55 -15.60
N PRO A 95 8.94 11.73 -16.93
CA PRO A 95 9.54 10.82 -17.93
C PRO A 95 11.07 10.71 -17.80
N ASP A 96 11.74 11.79 -17.41
CA ASP A 96 13.20 11.88 -17.31
C ASP A 96 13.77 11.37 -15.96
N ARG A 97 12.90 11.04 -14.99
CA ARG A 97 13.32 10.66 -13.62
C ARG A 97 12.93 9.21 -13.32
N LEU A 98 13.66 8.27 -13.93
CA LEU A 98 13.38 6.83 -13.83
C LEU A 98 13.37 6.30 -12.38
N LEU A 99 14.26 6.81 -11.52
CA LEU A 99 14.35 6.35 -10.12
C LEU A 99 13.05 6.60 -9.34
N ILE A 100 12.37 7.72 -9.59
CA ILE A 100 11.10 8.06 -8.94
C ILE A 100 10.03 7.03 -9.31
N ALA A 101 10.02 6.58 -10.58
CA ALA A 101 9.07 5.58 -11.05
C ALA A 101 9.25 4.19 -10.43
N TYR A 102 10.40 3.90 -9.81
CA TYR A 102 10.63 2.64 -9.10
C TYR A 102 10.18 2.66 -7.64
N LEU A 103 9.91 3.82 -7.04
CA LEU A 103 9.45 3.93 -5.66
C LEU A 103 8.23 3.02 -5.35
N PRO A 104 7.18 2.96 -6.19
CA PRO A 104 6.04 2.09 -5.91
C PRO A 104 6.39 0.60 -5.90
N GLY A 105 7.37 0.19 -6.72
CA GLY A 105 7.86 -1.20 -6.73
C GLY A 105 8.63 -1.55 -5.45
N VAL A 106 9.43 -0.61 -4.93
CA VAL A 106 10.11 -0.77 -3.64
C VAL A 106 9.09 -0.84 -2.50
N ALA A 107 8.07 0.02 -2.51
CA ALA A 107 6.98 -0.04 -1.54
C ALA A 107 6.26 -1.39 -1.56
N ALA A 108 5.92 -1.92 -2.75
CA ALA A 108 5.28 -3.22 -2.88
C ALA A 108 6.17 -4.37 -2.40
N LEU A 109 7.48 -4.29 -2.63
CA LEU A 109 8.41 -5.29 -2.09
C LEU A 109 8.44 -5.25 -0.56
N CYS A 110 8.51 -4.06 0.04
CA CYS A 110 8.43 -3.91 1.49
C CYS A 110 7.12 -4.48 2.05
N ASP A 111 5.99 -4.17 1.40
CA ASP A 111 4.67 -4.64 1.80
C ASP A 111 4.55 -6.17 1.76
N VAL A 112 5.03 -6.82 0.68
CA VAL A 112 5.08 -8.28 0.60
C VAL A 112 5.96 -8.88 1.71
N VAL A 113 7.15 -8.31 1.96
CA VAL A 113 8.07 -8.81 3.00
C VAL A 113 7.46 -8.67 4.40
N GLU A 114 6.80 -7.55 4.68
CA GLU A 114 6.05 -7.30 5.91
C GLU A 114 4.92 -8.31 6.08
N ASN A 115 4.06 -8.46 5.08
CA ASN A 115 2.90 -9.34 5.11
C ASN A 115 3.31 -10.81 5.29
N VAL A 116 4.37 -11.26 4.59
CA VAL A 116 4.95 -12.59 4.81
C VAL A 116 5.47 -12.73 6.25
N SER A 117 6.12 -11.71 6.79
CA SER A 117 6.66 -11.75 8.15
C SER A 117 5.55 -11.80 9.21
N ILE A 118 4.46 -11.06 9.03
CA ILE A 118 3.27 -11.12 9.90
C ILE A 118 2.60 -12.49 9.80
N LEU A 119 2.46 -13.07 8.61
CA LEU A 119 1.97 -14.44 8.43
C LEU A 119 2.80 -15.47 9.20
N GLN A 120 4.13 -15.30 9.22
CA GLN A 120 5.01 -16.18 9.99
C GLN A 120 4.83 -15.99 11.51
N LEU A 121 4.60 -14.76 11.99
CA LEU A 121 4.24 -14.51 13.39
C LEU A 121 2.90 -15.16 13.76
N LEU A 122 1.89 -15.04 12.91
CA LEU A 122 0.57 -15.66 13.11
C LEU A 122 0.68 -17.19 13.21
N ARG A 123 1.48 -17.83 12.35
CA ARG A 123 1.70 -19.29 12.36
C ARG A 123 2.50 -19.77 13.57
N ARG A 124 3.37 -18.93 14.11
CA ARG A 124 4.18 -19.24 15.30
C ARG A 124 3.48 -18.86 16.60
N PHE A 125 2.32 -18.22 16.57
CA PHE A 125 1.62 -17.86 17.79
C PHE A 125 1.16 -19.15 18.52
N PRO A 126 1.31 -19.27 19.86
CA PRO A 126 1.66 -18.22 20.84
C PRO A 126 3.15 -18.07 21.14
N GLN A 127 4.05 -18.74 20.43
CA GLN A 127 5.49 -18.55 20.62
C GLN A 127 5.91 -17.16 20.12
N ARG A 128 6.42 -16.33 21.04
CA ARG A 128 6.94 -14.99 20.72
C ARG A 128 8.22 -15.06 19.90
N CYS A 129 8.39 -14.14 18.94
CA CYS A 129 9.59 -14.08 18.10
C CYS A 129 10.02 -12.62 17.89
N GLU A 130 10.76 -12.08 18.86
CA GLU A 130 11.18 -10.66 18.89
C GLU A 130 12.00 -10.25 17.67
N THR A 131 12.83 -11.14 17.13
CA THR A 131 13.59 -10.86 15.90
C THR A 131 12.66 -10.59 14.73
N LEU A 132 11.59 -11.37 14.59
CA LEU A 132 10.63 -11.22 13.50
C LEU A 132 9.70 -10.03 13.73
N GLU A 133 9.31 -9.74 14.98
CA GLU A 133 8.61 -8.50 15.36
C GLU A 133 9.42 -7.25 14.96
N ASN A 134 10.74 -7.26 15.19
CA ASN A 134 11.63 -6.18 14.77
C ASN A 134 11.70 -6.05 13.25
N VAL A 135 11.80 -7.16 12.52
CA VAL A 135 11.77 -7.15 11.05
C VAL A 135 10.47 -6.53 10.53
N VAL A 136 9.32 -6.98 11.04
CA VAL A 136 8.00 -6.40 10.68
C VAL A 136 7.99 -4.90 10.94
N SER A 137 8.37 -4.45 12.13
CA SER A 137 8.39 -3.03 12.48
C SER A 137 9.30 -2.19 11.56
N VAL A 138 10.51 -2.66 11.25
CA VAL A 138 11.45 -1.93 10.39
C VAL A 138 10.92 -1.86 8.95
N VAL A 139 10.44 -2.99 8.43
CA VAL A 139 9.93 -3.07 7.06
C VAL A 139 8.65 -2.24 6.91
N ALA A 140 7.73 -2.28 7.87
CA ALA A 140 6.52 -1.46 7.90
C ALA A 140 6.83 0.04 7.82
N ARG A 141 7.78 0.52 8.65
CA ARG A 141 8.21 1.93 8.64
C ARG A 141 8.88 2.31 7.32
N ALA A 142 9.76 1.44 6.81
CA ALA A 142 10.39 1.66 5.51
C ALA A 142 9.36 1.74 4.38
N LYS A 143 8.38 0.82 4.37
CA LYS A 143 7.25 0.85 3.45
C LYS A 143 6.56 2.20 3.49
N TRP A 144 6.13 2.66 4.67
CA TRP A 144 5.39 3.92 4.79
C TRP A 144 6.19 5.12 4.31
N ILE A 145 7.49 5.19 4.59
CA ILE A 145 8.36 6.25 4.05
C ILE A 145 8.35 6.25 2.52
N VAL A 146 8.47 5.07 1.89
CA VAL A 146 8.50 4.94 0.43
C VAL A 146 7.13 5.23 -0.19
N VAL A 147 6.04 4.72 0.41
CA VAL A 147 4.66 4.97 -0.03
C VAL A 147 4.34 6.46 0.03
N LEU A 148 4.64 7.14 1.14
CA LEU A 148 4.41 8.57 1.29
C LEU A 148 5.22 9.36 0.26
N SER A 149 6.49 9.00 0.07
CA SER A 149 7.34 9.63 -0.95
C SER A 149 6.77 9.48 -2.35
N ALA A 150 6.33 8.28 -2.74
CA ALA A 150 5.72 8.02 -4.04
C ALA A 150 4.45 8.88 -4.24
N ASN A 151 3.59 8.96 -3.23
CA ASN A 151 2.36 9.77 -3.29
C ASN A 151 2.67 11.27 -3.42
N VAL A 152 3.67 11.79 -2.68
CA VAL A 152 4.12 13.18 -2.83
C VAL A 152 4.57 13.46 -4.26
N PHE A 153 5.37 12.58 -4.88
CA PHE A 153 5.79 12.77 -6.28
C PHE A 153 4.64 12.67 -7.28
N VAL A 154 3.62 11.84 -7.02
CA VAL A 154 2.40 11.80 -7.84
C VAL A 154 1.65 13.12 -7.77
N LEU A 155 1.44 13.66 -6.56
CA LEU A 155 0.75 14.93 -6.35
C LEU A 155 1.49 16.09 -7.03
N LEU A 156 2.81 16.21 -6.80
CA LEU A 156 3.64 17.23 -7.46
C LEU A 156 3.63 17.08 -8.99
N GLY A 157 3.64 15.84 -9.48
CA GLY A 157 3.53 15.54 -10.91
C GLY A 157 2.19 15.98 -11.50
N ALA A 158 1.09 15.73 -10.80
CA ALA A 158 -0.25 16.15 -11.22
C ALA A 158 -0.37 17.68 -11.27
N VAL A 159 0.15 18.39 -10.26
CA VAL A 159 0.20 19.87 -10.24
C VAL A 159 1.00 20.39 -11.43
N LYS A 160 2.20 19.84 -11.69
CA LYS A 160 3.04 20.22 -12.84
C LYS A 160 2.29 20.07 -14.17
N VAL A 161 1.64 18.92 -14.40
CA VAL A 161 0.88 18.65 -15.63
C VAL A 161 -0.32 19.61 -15.76
N GLY A 162 -1.02 19.87 -14.66
CA GLY A 162 -2.13 20.83 -14.61
C GLY A 162 -1.70 22.25 -15.00
N MET A 163 -0.58 22.73 -14.44
CA MET A 163 -0.02 24.05 -14.76
C MET A 163 0.38 24.16 -16.23
N GLN A 164 1.06 23.15 -16.79
CA GLN A 164 1.46 23.14 -18.20
C GLN A 164 0.26 23.20 -19.14
N THR A 165 -0.80 22.46 -18.83
CA THR A 165 -2.04 22.43 -19.62
C THR A 165 -2.80 23.76 -19.56
N ALA A 166 -2.79 24.44 -18.41
CA ALA A 166 -3.39 25.77 -18.27
C ALA A 166 -2.65 26.83 -19.12
N VAL A 167 -1.32 26.80 -19.11
CA VAL A 167 -0.48 27.72 -19.89
C VAL A 167 -0.67 27.53 -21.40
N THR A 168 -0.73 26.28 -21.88
CA THR A 168 -0.94 26.01 -23.32
C THR A 168 -2.32 26.46 -23.79
N ARG A 169 -3.38 26.22 -23.00
CA ARG A 169 -4.74 26.71 -23.29
C ARG A 169 -4.83 28.23 -23.35
N SER A 170 -4.18 28.93 -22.41
CA SER A 170 -4.15 30.40 -22.41
C SER A 170 -3.46 30.98 -23.66
N ARG A 171 -2.37 30.35 -24.12
CA ARG A 171 -1.68 30.75 -25.36
C ARG A 171 -2.50 30.47 -26.62
N ALA A 172 -3.26 29.38 -26.66
CA ALA A 172 -4.13 29.06 -27.80
C ALA A 172 -5.25 30.10 -27.94
N LYS A 173 -5.92 30.45 -26.84
CA LYS A 173 -7.00 31.46 -26.82
C LYS A 173 -6.56 32.88 -27.19
N LYS A 174 -5.26 33.19 -27.08
CA LYS A 174 -4.70 34.50 -27.47
C LYS A 174 -4.35 34.58 -28.97
N LYS A 175 -4.41 33.47 -29.71
CA LYS A 175 -4.12 33.40 -31.16
C LYS A 175 -5.38 33.39 -32.04
N GLU A 176 -6.56 33.25 -31.44
CA GLU A 176 -7.88 33.44 -32.06
C GLU A 176 -8.34 34.89 -31.87
#